data_AF-A0A2J4NZN8-F1
#
_entry.id   AF-A0A2J4NZN8-F1
#
_cell.length_a   1.000
_cell.length_b   1.000
_cell.length_c   1.000
_cell.angle_alpha   90.00
_cell.angle_beta   90.00
_cell.angle_gamma   90.00
#
_symmetry.space_group_name_H-M   'P 1'
#
loop_
_entity.id
_entity.type
_entity.pdbx_description
1 polymer ?
#
loop_
_entity_poly.entity_id
_entity_poly.type
_entity_poly.pdbx_seq_one_letter_code
_entity_poly.pdbx_strand_id
1 'polypeptide(L)'
;PEMGSLLKQVNQLLRQANLPGQFPLLVGYYHSGLKNLILVSAGLNGTLNTGEHQIQISNGVPLGTLGNAYLNQISQRCASWQCQIWGAGGRLRLMLTTE
;
A
#
# COMPACT_ATOMS: atom_id res chain seq x y z
N PRO A 1 10.00 -7.45 -4.97
CA PRO A 1 10.66 -6.12 -4.87
C PRO A 1 10.60 -5.63 -3.42
N GLU A 2 11.63 -4.92 -2.94
CA GLU A 2 11.68 -4.38 -1.58
C GLU A 2 10.86 -3.09 -1.47
N MET A 3 9.54 -3.21 -1.41
CA MET A 3 8.64 -2.04 -1.35
C MET A 3 8.83 -1.19 -0.07
N GLY A 4 9.43 -1.77 0.97
CA GLY A 4 9.72 -1.02 2.20
C GLY A 4 10.93 -0.09 2.13
N SER A 5 11.92 -0.37 1.28
CA SER A 5 13.03 0.57 1.05
C SER A 5 12.54 1.79 0.27
N LEU A 6 11.63 1.59 -0.69
CA LEU A 6 10.96 2.68 -1.42
C LEU A 6 10.22 3.64 -0.48
N LEU A 7 9.41 3.13 0.46
CA LEU A 7 8.68 3.99 1.40
C LEU A 7 9.62 4.77 2.35
N LYS A 8 10.75 4.18 2.73
CA LYS A 8 11.79 4.90 3.50
C LYS A 8 12.39 6.05 2.68
N GLN A 9 12.70 5.82 1.40
CA GLN A 9 13.20 6.85 0.50
C GLN A 9 12.17 7.98 0.30
N VAL A 10 10.89 7.64 0.12
CA VAL A 10 9.81 8.63 0.04
C VAL A 10 9.71 9.44 1.33
N ASN A 11 9.78 8.81 2.51
CA ASN A 11 9.76 9.53 3.78
C ASN A 11 10.93 10.51 3.93
N GLN A 12 12.13 10.09 3.51
CA GLN A 12 13.32 10.94 3.51
C GLN A 12 13.15 12.12 2.55
N LEU A 13 12.61 11.89 1.35
CA LEU A 13 12.35 12.94 0.37
C LEU A 13 11.35 13.97 0.90
N LEU A 14 10.25 13.55 1.52
CA LEU A 14 9.26 14.46 2.12
C LEU A 14 9.89 15.36 3.20
N ARG A 15 10.77 14.79 4.02
CA ARG A 15 11.53 15.54 5.03
C ARG A 15 12.50 16.54 4.38
N GLN A 16 13.24 16.13 3.35
CA GLN A 16 14.19 17.00 2.63
C GLN A 16 13.49 18.14 1.88
N ALA A 17 12.30 17.88 1.34
CA ALA A 17 11.46 18.89 0.71
C ALA A 17 10.79 19.85 1.72
N ASN A 18 11.04 19.67 3.01
CA ASN A 18 10.45 20.44 4.10
C ASN A 18 8.91 20.44 4.04
N LEU A 19 8.33 19.27 3.76
CA LEU A 19 6.88 19.05 3.78
C LEU A 19 6.47 18.46 5.14
N PRO A 20 6.10 19.29 6.13
CA PRO A 20 5.62 18.80 7.42
C PRO A 20 4.22 18.21 7.27
N GLY A 21 3.91 17.18 8.05
CA GLY A 21 2.58 16.60 8.12
C GLY A 21 2.57 15.08 8.18
N GLN A 22 1.37 14.51 8.13
CA GLN A 22 1.16 13.08 7.98
C GLN A 22 0.73 12.79 6.55
N PHE A 23 1.37 11.80 5.94
CA PHE A 23 1.09 11.40 4.55
C PHE A 23 0.68 9.92 4.54
N PRO A 24 -0.63 9.63 4.71
CA PRO A 24 -1.18 8.30 4.48
C PRO A 24 -0.91 7.86 3.04
N LEU A 25 -0.19 6.75 2.85
CA LEU A 25 0.22 6.27 1.54
C LEU A 25 0.06 4.74 1.44
N LEU A 26 -0.38 4.27 0.28
CA LEU A 26 -0.39 2.86 -0.08
C LEU A 26 0.35 2.69 -1.38
N VAL A 27 1.28 1.74 -1.42
CA VAL A 27 2.07 1.39 -2.60
C VAL A 27 1.73 -0.03 -3.01
N GLY A 28 1.50 -0.22 -4.30
CA GLY A 28 1.20 -1.52 -4.89
C GLY A 28 2.11 -1.84 -6.06
N TYR A 29 2.44 -3.12 -6.19
CA TYR A 29 3.17 -3.67 -7.34
C TYR A 29 2.51 -4.97 -7.77
N TYR A 30 2.21 -5.09 -9.06
CA TYR A 30 1.68 -6.30 -9.65
C TYR A 30 2.59 -6.80 -10.76
N HIS A 31 3.01 -8.05 -10.67
CA HIS A 31 3.72 -8.72 -11.76
C HIS A 31 2.75 -9.66 -12.49
N SER A 32 2.44 -9.37 -13.75
CA SER A 32 1.48 -10.15 -14.56
C SER A 32 1.94 -11.59 -14.82
N GLY A 33 3.20 -11.80 -15.22
CA GLY A 33 3.73 -13.16 -15.47
C GLY A 33 3.72 -14.08 -14.25
N LEU A 34 4.19 -13.60 -13.09
CA LEU A 34 4.17 -14.34 -11.83
C LEU A 34 2.82 -14.30 -11.12
N LYS A 35 1.86 -13.51 -11.62
CA LYS A 35 0.56 -13.23 -11.02
C LYS A 35 0.68 -12.87 -9.54
N ASN A 36 1.67 -12.05 -9.19
CA ASN A 36 1.98 -11.73 -7.79
C ASN A 36 1.71 -10.25 -7.51
N LEU A 37 0.79 -9.99 -6.57
CA LEU A 37 0.45 -8.68 -6.05
C LEU A 37 1.17 -8.45 -4.72
N ILE A 38 1.87 -7.33 -4.61
CA ILE A 38 2.48 -6.86 -3.37
C ILE A 38 1.84 -5.52 -3.03
N LEU A 39 1.32 -5.38 -1.81
CA LEU A 39 0.75 -4.14 -1.28
C LEU A 39 1.46 -3.78 0.02
N VAL A 40 1.79 -2.51 0.21
CA VAL A 40 2.32 -1.97 1.46
C VAL A 40 1.56 -0.71 1.82
N SER A 41 1.02 -0.66 3.03
CA SER A 41 0.30 0.51 3.55
C SER A 41 1.05 1.19 4.69
N ALA A 42 1.07 2.53 4.65
CA ALA A 42 1.55 3.42 5.70
C ALA A 42 0.46 4.47 5.97
N GLY A 43 -0.47 4.21 6.89
CA GLY A 43 -1.52 5.16 7.27
C GLY A 43 -2.86 5.02 6.54
N LEU A 44 -3.01 4.09 5.60
CA LEU A 44 -4.27 3.81 4.91
C LEU A 44 -4.84 2.44 5.28
N ASN A 45 -6.16 2.35 5.28
CA ASN A 45 -6.87 1.09 5.43
C ASN A 45 -7.24 0.55 4.05
N GLY A 46 -7.43 -0.75 3.97
CA GLY A 46 -7.92 -1.36 2.75
C GLY A 46 -8.46 -2.76 2.93
N THR A 47 -9.10 -3.25 1.88
CA THR A 47 -9.50 -4.65 1.77
C THR A 47 -9.15 -5.12 0.37
N LEU A 48 -8.28 -6.12 0.30
CA LEU A 48 -7.94 -6.82 -0.93
C LEU A 48 -8.84 -8.04 -1.05
N ASN A 49 -9.46 -8.20 -2.21
CA ASN A 49 -10.22 -9.37 -2.60
C ASN A 49 -9.60 -9.95 -3.87
N THR A 50 -9.29 -11.24 -3.86
CA THR A 50 -8.72 -11.96 -5.02
C THR A 50 -9.63 -13.09 -5.51
N GLY A 51 -10.93 -12.98 -5.27
CA GLY A 51 -11.91 -14.06 -5.46
C GLY A 51 -11.89 -15.05 -4.29
N GLU A 52 -10.77 -15.77 -4.16
CA GLU A 52 -10.60 -16.85 -3.16
C GLU A 52 -10.38 -16.34 -1.73
N HIS A 53 -9.75 -15.17 -1.59
CA HIS A 53 -9.35 -14.62 -0.30
C HIS A 53 -9.76 -13.16 -0.17
N GLN A 54 -10.19 -12.79 1.04
CA GLN A 54 -10.36 -11.41 1.45
C GLN A 54 -9.34 -11.10 2.55
N ILE A 55 -8.44 -10.17 2.26
CA ILE A 55 -7.34 -9.77 3.15
C ILE A 55 -7.58 -8.33 3.58
N GLN A 56 -7.66 -8.10 4.89
CA GLN A 56 -7.71 -6.75 5.45
C GLN A 56 -6.30 -6.14 5.46
N ILE A 57 -6.20 -4.92 4.94
CA ILE A 57 -4.98 -4.11 4.96
C ILE A 57 -5.09 -3.21 6.19
N SER A 58 -4.41 -3.61 7.26
CA SER A 58 -4.42 -2.89 8.53
C SER A 58 -3.58 -1.62 8.46
N ASN A 59 -4.06 -0.60 9.17
CA ASN A 59 -3.45 0.71 9.25
C ASN A 59 -2.01 0.64 9.77
N GLY A 60 -1.02 0.96 8.92
CA GLY A 60 0.34 1.25 9.34
C GLY A 60 0.46 2.67 9.91
N VAL A 61 1.64 3.03 10.40
CA VAL A 61 1.90 4.43 10.80
C VAL A 61 2.09 5.28 9.53
N PRO A 62 1.39 6.44 9.36
CA PRO A 62 1.58 7.32 8.22
C PRO A 62 3.03 7.81 8.06
N LEU A 63 3.42 8.11 6.82
CA LEU A 63 4.69 8.78 6.55
C LEU A 63 4.69 10.21 7.14
N GLY A 64 5.88 10.78 7.33
CA GLY A 64 6.06 12.09 7.96
C GLY A 64 6.06 12.05 9.50
N THR A 65 5.70 10.91 10.11
CA THR A 65 5.82 10.70 11.56
C THR A 65 7.28 10.42 12.00
N LEU A 66 7.56 10.57 13.30
CA LEU A 66 8.92 10.46 13.89
C LEU A 66 9.46 9.01 13.96
N GLY A 67 8.62 7.99 13.78
CA GLY A 67 8.99 6.58 13.91
C GLY A 67 9.50 5.93 12.62
N ASN A 68 10.07 4.73 12.75
CA ASN A 68 10.22 3.83 11.61
C ASN A 68 8.84 3.61 10.97
N ALA A 69 8.73 3.75 9.65
CA ALA A 69 7.52 3.35 8.96
C ALA A 69 7.26 1.88 9.28
N TYR A 70 6.21 1.59 10.07
CA TYR A 70 5.77 0.23 10.31
C TYR A 70 5.01 -0.20 9.07
N LEU A 71 5.63 -1.10 8.31
CA LEU A 71 5.16 -1.49 6.99
C LEU A 71 4.54 -2.88 7.08
N ASN A 72 3.22 -2.94 6.90
CA ASN A 72 2.55 -4.21 6.67
C ASN A 72 2.57 -4.50 5.18
N GLN A 73 3.41 -5.45 4.78
CA GLN A 73 3.49 -5.94 3.42
C GLN A 73 2.58 -7.16 3.26
N ILE A 74 1.68 -7.10 2.29
CA ILE A 74 0.88 -8.22 1.82
C ILE A 74 1.48 -8.68 0.50
N SER A 75 1.73 -9.98 0.35
CA SER A 75 2.11 -10.59 -0.93
C SER A 75 1.12 -11.70 -1.24
N GLN A 76 0.31 -11.53 -2.27
CA GLN A 76 -0.72 -12.47 -2.67
C GLN A 76 -0.57 -12.82 -4.14
N ARG A 77 -0.59 -14.12 -4.45
CA ARG A 77 -0.69 -14.58 -5.84
C ARG A 77 -2.15 -14.57 -6.29
N CYS A 78 -2.44 -13.87 -7.38
CA CYS A 78 -3.77 -13.72 -7.97
C CYS A 78 -3.70 -13.26 -9.44
N ALA A 79 -4.59 -13.80 -10.27
CA ALA A 79 -4.76 -13.37 -11.67
C ALA A 79 -5.65 -12.11 -11.76
N SER A 80 -6.63 -12.00 -10.88
CA SER A 80 -7.52 -10.86 -10.75
C SER A 80 -7.62 -10.43 -9.30
N TRP A 81 -7.83 -9.14 -9.09
CA TRP A 81 -8.00 -8.59 -7.76
C TRP A 81 -8.82 -7.31 -7.77
N GLN A 82 -9.47 -7.06 -6.64
CA GLN A 82 -10.12 -5.82 -6.30
C GLN A 82 -9.58 -5.35 -4.96
N CYS A 83 -9.13 -4.10 -4.88
CA CYS A 83 -8.69 -3.49 -3.64
C CYS A 83 -9.55 -2.25 -3.35
N GLN A 84 -10.22 -2.25 -2.21
CA GLN A 84 -10.83 -1.03 -1.65
C GLN A 84 -9.82 -0.38 -0.73
N ILE A 85 -9.62 0.92 -0.84
CA ILE A 85 -8.65 1.69 -0.05
C ILE A 85 -9.36 2.91 0.50
N TRP A 86 -9.18 3.20 1.79
CA TRP A 86 -9.80 4.36 2.42
C TRP A 86 -8.95 4.98 3.53
N GLY A 87 -9.22 6.25 3.77
CA GLY A 87 -8.67 7.05 4.86
C GLY A 87 -9.60 8.22 5.17
N ALA A 88 -9.12 9.20 5.95
CA ALA A 88 -9.93 10.37 6.31
C ALA A 88 -10.37 11.20 5.08
N GLY A 89 -9.59 11.19 4.00
CA GLY A 89 -9.89 11.93 2.77
C GLY A 89 -10.90 11.27 1.83
N GLY A 90 -11.34 10.03 2.11
CA GLY A 90 -12.32 9.33 1.28
C GLY A 90 -11.98 7.87 1.04
N ARG A 91 -12.70 7.27 0.07
CA ARG A 91 -12.58 5.86 -0.31
C ARG A 91 -12.53 5.69 -1.81
N LEU A 92 -11.62 4.84 -2.29
CA LEU A 92 -11.49 4.46 -3.69
C LEU A 92 -11.49 2.94 -3.85
N ARG A 93 -11.75 2.48 -5.07
CA ARG A 93 -11.71 1.06 -5.44
C ARG A 93 -10.86 0.91 -6.69
N LEU A 94 -9.82 0.08 -6.59
CA LEU A 94 -8.95 -0.33 -7.70
C LEU A 94 -9.26 -1.77 -8.08
N MET A 95 -9.28 -2.05 -9.36
CA MET A 95 -9.52 -3.39 -9.90
C MET A 95 -8.52 -3.67 -11.00
N LEU A 96 -8.03 -4.91 -11.04
CA LEU A 96 -7.20 -5.39 -12.12
C LEU A 96 -7.65 -6.81 -12.47
N THR A 97 -7.90 -7.02 -13.75
CA THR A 97 -8.19 -8.30 -14.37
C THR A 97 -7.24 -8.44 -15.54
N THR A 98 -6.44 -9.50 -15.57
CA THR A 98 -5.69 -9.84 -16.78
C THR A 98 -6.64 -10.47 -17.78
N GLU A 99 -6.61 -10.00 -19.02
CA GLU A 99 -7.27 -10.65 -20.17
C GLU A 99 -6.71 -12.06 -20.42
#